data_AF-A0A7K3G9J8-F1
#
_entry.id   AF-A0A7K3G9J8-F1
#
_cell.length_a   1.000
_cell.length_b   1.000
_cell.length_c   1.000
_cell.angle_alpha   90.00
_cell.angle_beta   90.00
_cell.angle_gamma   90.00
#
_symmetry.space_group_name_H-M   'P 1'
#
loop_
_entity.id
_entity.type
_entity.pdbx_description
1 polymer ?
#
loop_
_entity_poly.entity_id
_entity_poly.type
_entity_poly.pdbx_seq_one_letter_code
_entity_poly.pdbx_strand_id
1 'polypeptide(L)'
;MILTTTSRTARRSRLAVLVLLPVLALTAACGDAGGVREGDAVASVPETPAPSGATAGSSASAAPPAGKSAFYDAQLKYVRCMRAKGGYEDYPDPKLSGHLDWDRIGAIASRPGQQEAYKGGKDGVCVPELRAVMAVEPRRDQQRDYESMLAHAACMRDNGVSRFTNPTMSDGNAQPGGDPNPASPVIDQDSPAYKKARETCRTKLLDGLDGLQ
;
A
#
# COMPACT_ATOMS: atom_id res chain seq x y z
N MET A 1 -11.57 -38.12 51.18
CA MET A 1 -12.60 -38.35 50.12
C MET A 1 -12.16 -37.57 48.90
N ILE A 2 -11.33 -38.18 48.05
CA ILE A 2 -11.65 -38.79 46.74
C ILE A 2 -11.90 -37.74 45.65
N LEU A 3 -11.01 -37.77 44.65
CA LEU A 3 -10.91 -36.97 43.43
C LEU A 3 -12.19 -37.01 42.57
N THR A 4 -12.34 -36.06 41.66
CA THR A 4 -12.49 -36.39 40.23
C THR A 4 -12.29 -35.17 39.32
N THR A 5 -11.18 -35.21 38.59
CA THR A 5 -10.94 -34.48 37.35
C THR A 5 -11.76 -35.12 36.22
N THR A 6 -12.48 -34.32 35.43
CA THR A 6 -13.05 -34.79 34.16
C THR A 6 -12.49 -33.98 33.00
N SER A 7 -11.44 -34.55 32.40
CA SER A 7 -11.04 -34.32 31.01
C SER A 7 -12.16 -34.81 30.09
N ARG A 8 -12.56 -34.01 29.10
CA ARG A 8 -13.41 -34.49 27.98
C ARG A 8 -12.63 -34.41 26.68
N THR A 9 -12.33 -35.61 26.24
CA THR A 9 -11.69 -36.09 25.02
C THR A 9 -12.20 -35.43 23.74
N ALA A 10 -11.25 -35.16 22.85
CA ALA A 10 -11.44 -34.77 21.46
C ALA A 10 -12.36 -35.73 20.70
N ARG A 11 -13.22 -35.18 19.82
CA ARG A 11 -13.92 -35.95 18.79
C ARG A 11 -13.59 -35.36 17.42
N ARG A 12 -12.65 -36.03 16.73
CA ARG A 12 -12.43 -35.91 15.28
C ARG A 12 -13.62 -36.57 14.57
N SER A 13 -14.31 -35.85 13.71
CA SER A 13 -15.25 -36.41 12.75
C SER A 13 -14.82 -36.00 11.34
N ARG A 14 -14.16 -36.95 10.67
CA ARG A 14 -14.02 -37.00 9.20
C ARG A 14 -15.25 -37.73 8.67
N LEU A 15 -16.00 -37.12 7.77
CA LEU A 15 -16.90 -37.84 6.86
C LEU A 15 -16.72 -37.28 5.46
N ALA A 16 -16.11 -38.10 4.62
CA ALA A 16 -16.07 -37.96 3.17
C ALA A 16 -17.29 -38.70 2.60
N VAL A 17 -18.00 -38.08 1.65
CA VAL A 17 -18.91 -38.77 0.72
C VAL A 17 -18.74 -38.14 -0.66
N LEU A 18 -18.71 -39.01 -1.66
CA LEU A 18 -18.25 -38.85 -3.03
C LEU A 18 -19.43 -39.09 -3.99
N VAL A 19 -19.30 -38.62 -5.24
CA VAL A 19 -20.06 -38.94 -6.49
C VAL A 19 -21.51 -38.39 -6.61
N LEU A 20 -22.04 -37.91 -7.76
CA LEU A 20 -21.91 -38.25 -9.19
C LEU A 20 -22.43 -37.11 -10.11
N LEU A 21 -21.82 -36.95 -11.30
CA LEU A 21 -22.32 -36.19 -12.48
C LEU A 21 -23.46 -36.96 -13.19
N PRO A 22 -24.33 -36.28 -13.96
CA PRO A 22 -24.27 -36.46 -15.41
C PRO A 22 -24.56 -35.20 -16.27
N VAL A 23 -24.15 -35.36 -17.53
CA VAL A 23 -24.10 -34.45 -18.70
C VAL A 23 -25.45 -34.34 -19.43
N LEU A 24 -25.76 -33.18 -20.04
CA LEU A 24 -26.54 -32.93 -21.28
C LEU A 24 -26.58 -31.39 -21.50
N ALA A 25 -26.65 -30.74 -22.66
CA ALA A 25 -26.38 -30.95 -24.08
C ALA A 25 -26.58 -29.56 -24.77
N LEU A 26 -26.02 -29.38 -25.97
CA LEU A 26 -25.90 -28.14 -26.75
C LEU A 26 -27.24 -27.52 -27.19
N THR A 27 -27.28 -26.17 -27.25
CA THR A 27 -27.97 -25.44 -28.34
C THR A 27 -27.10 -24.30 -28.85
N ALA A 28 -26.71 -24.43 -30.12
CA ALA A 28 -26.14 -23.37 -30.94
C ALA A 28 -27.25 -22.41 -31.42
N ALA A 29 -26.96 -21.12 -31.46
CA ALA A 29 -27.63 -20.15 -32.33
C ALA A 29 -26.63 -19.07 -32.73
N CYS A 30 -26.18 -19.15 -33.98
CA CYS A 30 -25.56 -18.03 -34.71
C CYS A 30 -26.66 -17.07 -35.19
N GLY A 31 -26.37 -15.77 -35.12
CA GLY A 31 -27.05 -14.72 -35.87
C GLY A 31 -25.99 -13.81 -36.47
N ASP A 32 -25.82 -13.92 -37.78
CA ASP A 32 -24.83 -13.31 -38.66
C ASP A 32 -25.12 -11.84 -38.97
N ALA A 33 -24.06 -11.03 -39.09
CA ALA A 33 -23.97 -9.96 -40.10
C ALA A 33 -22.51 -9.43 -40.20
N GLY A 34 -21.72 -10.09 -41.04
CA GLY A 34 -20.87 -9.44 -42.05
C GLY A 34 -19.65 -8.61 -41.64
N GLY A 35 -18.47 -9.02 -42.15
CA GLY A 35 -17.46 -8.08 -42.62
C GLY A 35 -16.02 -8.38 -42.21
N VAL A 36 -15.30 -9.15 -43.03
CA VAL A 36 -13.84 -9.27 -43.02
C VAL A 36 -13.19 -7.90 -43.27
N ARG A 37 -12.26 -7.44 -42.43
CA ARG A 37 -11.00 -6.80 -42.82
C ARG A 37 -9.94 -6.96 -41.72
N GLU A 38 -8.84 -7.60 -42.08
CA GLU A 38 -7.56 -7.54 -41.39
C GLU A 38 -6.88 -6.20 -41.72
N GLY A 39 -6.31 -5.55 -40.71
CA GLY A 39 -5.56 -4.31 -40.84
C GLY A 39 -5.45 -3.60 -39.50
N ASP A 40 -4.22 -3.49 -39.00
CA ASP A 40 -3.83 -2.75 -37.80
C ASP A 40 -4.58 -1.43 -37.64
N ALA A 41 -5.44 -1.36 -36.62
CA ALA A 41 -6.06 -0.13 -36.17
C ALA A 41 -6.01 -0.08 -34.64
N VAL A 42 -5.01 0.67 -34.16
CA VAL A 42 -4.94 1.21 -32.81
C VAL A 42 -6.26 1.89 -32.44
N ALA A 43 -6.73 1.68 -31.22
CA ALA A 43 -8.08 2.03 -30.76
C ALA A 43 -8.44 3.51 -31.00
N SER A 44 -9.27 3.77 -32.00
CA SER A 44 -9.98 5.03 -32.18
C SER A 44 -11.13 5.14 -31.18
N VAL A 45 -11.12 6.23 -30.42
CA VAL A 45 -12.21 6.66 -29.54
C VAL A 45 -13.45 6.98 -30.40
N PRO A 46 -14.67 6.48 -30.09
CA PRO A 46 -15.85 6.90 -30.81
C PRO A 46 -16.26 8.32 -30.39
N GLU A 47 -16.20 9.28 -31.32
CA GLU A 47 -16.94 10.54 -31.22
C GLU A 47 -18.44 10.24 -31.29
N THR A 48 -19.16 10.60 -30.23
CA THR A 48 -20.63 10.49 -30.18
C THR A 48 -21.23 11.84 -30.60
N PRO A 49 -22.24 11.87 -31.49
CA PRO A 49 -22.86 13.11 -31.93
C PRO A 49 -23.71 13.73 -30.80
N ALA A 50 -23.68 15.06 -30.72
CA ALA A 50 -24.46 15.86 -29.78
C ALA A 50 -25.96 15.85 -30.10
N PRO A 51 -26.81 15.99 -29.06
CA PRO A 51 -27.95 16.88 -29.17
C PRO A 51 -28.00 17.93 -28.05
N SER A 52 -28.49 19.10 -28.44
CA SER A 52 -28.64 20.31 -27.61
C SER A 52 -29.74 20.19 -26.54
N GLY A 53 -29.42 20.66 -25.33
CA GLY A 53 -30.26 21.54 -24.51
C GLY A 53 -31.37 20.95 -23.64
N ALA A 54 -31.13 20.89 -22.32
CA ALA A 54 -31.79 21.71 -21.28
C ALA A 54 -31.92 20.98 -19.91
N THR A 55 -31.25 21.59 -18.91
CA THR A 55 -31.54 21.61 -17.46
C THR A 55 -31.85 20.30 -16.73
N ALA A 56 -30.82 19.75 -16.07
CA ALA A 56 -30.95 18.95 -14.86
C ALA A 56 -29.88 19.39 -13.85
N GLY A 57 -30.29 19.60 -12.61
CA GLY A 57 -29.49 20.20 -11.55
C GLY A 57 -28.15 19.50 -11.31
N SER A 58 -27.14 20.31 -10.97
CA SER A 58 -25.84 19.84 -10.48
C SER A 58 -26.02 19.00 -9.23
N SER A 59 -26.17 17.70 -9.43
CA SER A 59 -25.72 16.71 -8.47
C SER A 59 -24.26 16.51 -8.81
N ALA A 60 -23.36 17.05 -7.98
CA ALA A 60 -21.94 16.74 -8.08
C ALA A 60 -21.79 15.23 -7.85
N SER A 61 -21.76 14.46 -8.94
CA SER A 61 -21.35 13.07 -8.92
C SER A 61 -19.94 13.06 -8.35
N ALA A 62 -19.80 12.55 -7.12
CA ALA A 62 -18.51 12.30 -6.54
C ALA A 62 -17.71 11.45 -7.53
N ALA A 63 -16.58 11.97 -7.99
CA ALA A 63 -15.69 11.21 -8.86
C ALA A 63 -15.40 9.86 -8.17
N PRO A 64 -15.42 8.74 -8.92
CA PRO A 64 -15.05 7.45 -8.34
C PRO A 64 -13.68 7.57 -7.69
N PRO A 65 -13.45 6.88 -6.55
CA PRO A 65 -12.16 6.92 -5.88
C PRO A 65 -11.08 6.58 -6.89
N ALA A 66 -10.08 7.47 -6.98
CA ALA A 66 -8.95 7.29 -7.86
C ALA A 66 -8.34 5.90 -7.61
N GLY A 67 -8.29 5.08 -8.66
CA GLY A 67 -7.77 3.72 -8.56
C GLY A 67 -6.26 3.72 -8.28
N LYS A 68 -5.71 2.53 -7.97
CA LYS A 68 -4.28 2.34 -7.70
C LYS A 68 -3.35 2.93 -8.79
N SER A 69 -3.80 2.95 -10.04
CA SER A 69 -3.07 3.56 -11.16
C SER A 69 -2.93 5.08 -11.01
N ALA A 70 -4.01 5.78 -10.64
CA ALA A 70 -3.98 7.23 -10.43
C ALA A 70 -3.08 7.61 -9.24
N PHE A 71 -3.05 6.78 -8.19
CA PHE A 71 -2.13 6.95 -7.07
C PHE A 71 -0.67 6.81 -7.50
N TYR A 72 -0.34 5.75 -8.24
CA TYR A 72 1.01 5.55 -8.79
C TYR A 72 1.44 6.71 -9.71
N ASP A 73 0.56 7.16 -10.60
CA ASP A 73 0.85 8.27 -11.52
C ASP A 73 1.07 9.60 -10.79
N ALA A 74 0.27 9.89 -9.76
CA ALA A 74 0.47 11.05 -8.91
C ALA A 74 1.81 10.95 -8.16
N GLN A 75 2.15 9.76 -7.66
CA GLN A 75 3.39 9.54 -6.94
C GLN A 75 4.62 9.71 -7.85
N LEU A 76 4.56 9.26 -9.10
CA LEU A 76 5.60 9.52 -10.10
C LEU A 76 5.80 11.00 -10.37
N LYS A 77 4.72 11.80 -10.43
CA LYS A 77 4.84 13.26 -10.60
C LYS A 77 5.55 13.91 -9.41
N TYR A 78 5.21 13.48 -8.18
CA TYR A 78 5.90 13.94 -6.98
C TYR A 78 7.39 13.57 -7.01
N VAL A 79 7.73 12.30 -7.31
CA VAL A 79 9.11 11.85 -7.41
C VAL A 79 9.90 12.65 -8.46
N ARG A 80 9.31 12.93 -9.62
CA ARG A 80 9.94 13.78 -10.65
C ARG A 80 10.21 15.19 -10.13
N CYS A 81 9.27 15.78 -9.38
CA CYS A 81 9.51 17.06 -8.73
C CYS A 81 10.65 16.98 -7.69
N MET A 82 10.68 15.92 -6.87
CA MET A 82 11.73 15.70 -5.87
C MET A 82 13.13 15.65 -6.50
N ARG A 83 13.26 14.98 -7.64
CA ARG A 83 14.51 14.94 -8.42
C ARG A 83 14.88 16.29 -9.02
N ALA A 84 13.92 16.98 -9.63
CA ALA A 84 14.19 18.21 -10.38
C ALA A 84 14.34 19.45 -9.50
N LYS A 85 13.64 19.50 -8.36
CA LYS A 85 13.47 20.72 -7.55
C LYS A 85 13.58 20.46 -6.04
N GLY A 86 13.37 19.23 -5.60
CA GLY A 86 13.33 18.86 -4.17
C GLY A 86 14.69 18.57 -3.54
N GLY A 87 15.77 18.61 -4.32
CA GLY A 87 17.14 18.42 -3.81
C GLY A 87 17.62 16.97 -3.74
N TYR A 88 16.83 16.00 -4.21
CA TYR A 88 17.21 14.59 -4.24
C TYR A 88 17.26 14.06 -5.67
N GLU A 89 18.36 14.27 -6.38
CA GLU A 89 18.50 13.83 -7.78
C GLU A 89 18.26 12.32 -7.96
N ASP A 90 18.62 11.51 -6.97
CA ASP A 90 18.47 10.05 -6.96
C ASP A 90 17.24 9.55 -6.17
N TYR A 91 16.24 10.41 -5.91
CA TYR A 91 15.00 10.02 -5.23
C TYR A 91 14.36 8.81 -5.94
N PRO A 92 13.99 7.72 -5.26
CA PRO A 92 13.55 6.50 -5.92
C PRO A 92 12.13 6.62 -6.50
N ASP A 93 11.87 5.87 -7.57
CA ASP A 93 10.50 5.68 -8.07
C ASP A 93 9.65 4.89 -7.06
N PRO A 94 8.32 5.09 -7.04
CA PRO A 94 7.44 4.29 -6.21
C PRO A 94 7.45 2.82 -6.63
N LYS A 95 7.10 1.94 -5.70
CA LYS A 95 6.79 0.54 -5.99
C LYS A 95 5.55 0.46 -6.88
N LEU A 96 5.31 -0.69 -7.51
CA LEU A 96 4.12 -0.91 -8.35
C LEU A 96 2.78 -0.76 -7.61
N SER A 97 2.81 -0.81 -6.28
CA SER A 97 1.66 -0.48 -5.43
C SER A 97 1.32 1.01 -5.38
N GLY A 98 2.21 1.88 -5.85
CA GLY A 98 2.15 3.33 -5.73
C GLY A 98 2.85 3.87 -4.49
N HIS A 99 3.17 3.04 -3.49
CA HIS A 99 3.85 3.51 -2.29
C HIS A 99 5.35 3.71 -2.52
N LEU A 100 5.91 4.70 -1.82
CA LEU A 100 7.33 4.99 -1.83
C LEU A 100 8.13 3.91 -1.10
N ASP A 101 9.40 3.78 -1.47
CA ASP A 101 10.37 2.97 -0.76
C ASP A 101 11.03 3.82 0.34
N TRP A 102 10.41 3.85 1.53
CA TRP A 102 10.87 4.70 2.63
C TRP A 102 12.24 4.32 3.15
N ASP A 103 12.61 3.03 3.15
CA ASP A 103 13.96 2.59 3.52
C ASP A 103 15.01 3.17 2.57
N ARG A 104 14.76 3.10 1.26
CA ARG A 104 15.67 3.69 0.28
C ARG A 104 15.72 5.21 0.38
N ILE A 105 14.60 5.87 0.62
CA ILE A 105 14.55 7.33 0.83
C ILE A 105 15.34 7.71 2.09
N GLY A 106 15.14 7.00 3.20
CA GLY A 106 15.87 7.20 4.44
C GLY A 106 17.38 7.02 4.25
N ALA A 107 17.80 5.99 3.51
CA ALA A 107 19.21 5.77 3.18
C ALA A 107 19.82 6.88 2.29
N ILE A 108 19.01 7.56 1.48
CA ILE A 108 19.45 8.75 0.73
C ILE A 108 19.54 9.96 1.68
N ALA A 109 18.52 10.17 2.51
CA ALA A 109 18.42 11.29 3.45
C ALA A 109 19.54 11.30 4.49
N SER A 110 20.00 10.14 4.95
CA SER A 110 21.06 10.00 5.95
C SER A 110 22.48 10.23 5.39
N ARG A 111 22.65 10.43 4.08
CA ARG A 111 23.99 10.66 3.51
C ARG A 111 24.48 12.07 3.84
N PRO A 112 25.79 12.25 4.06
CA PRO A 112 26.36 13.57 4.26
C PRO A 112 26.00 14.53 3.12
N GLY A 113 25.52 15.72 3.47
CA GLY A 113 25.18 16.76 2.50
C GLY A 113 23.75 16.72 1.97
N GLN A 114 22.97 15.65 2.17
CA GLN A 114 21.61 15.51 1.62
C GLN A 114 20.51 16.24 2.42
N GLN A 115 20.86 17.38 3.00
CA GLN A 115 19.93 18.17 3.80
C GLN A 115 18.92 18.92 2.92
N GLU A 116 19.14 19.05 1.60
CA GLU A 116 18.24 19.76 0.69
C GLU A 116 16.84 19.14 0.59
N ALA A 117 16.68 17.93 1.11
CA ALA A 117 15.43 17.22 1.33
C ALA A 117 14.20 18.07 1.66
N TYR A 118 14.37 19.03 2.57
CA TYR A 118 13.28 19.89 3.04
C TYR A 118 12.71 20.75 1.91
N LYS A 119 13.50 21.03 0.86
CA LYS A 119 13.08 21.86 -0.28
C LYS A 119 11.93 21.22 -1.05
N GLY A 120 11.82 19.89 -1.07
CA GLY A 120 10.73 19.18 -1.73
C GLY A 120 9.65 18.62 -0.79
N GLY A 121 9.85 18.74 0.52
CA GLY A 121 8.97 18.16 1.54
C GLY A 121 7.61 18.86 1.68
N LYS A 122 6.94 18.60 2.81
CA LYS A 122 5.59 19.11 3.15
C LYS A 122 5.48 20.64 3.18
N ASP A 123 6.59 21.35 3.34
CA ASP A 123 6.70 22.82 3.34
C ASP A 123 7.53 23.33 2.14
N GLY A 124 7.74 22.47 1.14
CA GLY A 124 8.65 22.69 0.02
C GLY A 124 7.97 23.07 -1.30
N VAL A 125 8.77 23.07 -2.37
CA VAL A 125 8.37 23.42 -3.74
C VAL A 125 7.52 22.36 -4.43
N CYS A 126 7.52 21.12 -3.92
CA CYS A 126 6.76 19.99 -4.46
C CYS A 126 5.45 19.72 -3.72
N VAL A 127 5.01 20.68 -2.88
CA VAL A 127 3.73 20.59 -2.15
C VAL A 127 2.51 20.41 -3.06
N PRO A 128 2.41 21.04 -4.25
CA PRO A 128 1.30 20.79 -5.16
C PRO A 128 1.20 19.31 -5.57
N GLU A 129 2.31 18.69 -5.93
CA GLU A 129 2.37 17.27 -6.29
C GLU A 129 2.09 16.38 -5.07
N LEU A 130 2.61 16.72 -3.89
CA LEU A 130 2.32 16.00 -2.65
C LEU A 130 0.81 16.03 -2.31
N ARG A 131 0.15 17.19 -2.47
CA ARG A 131 -1.29 17.30 -2.27
C ARG A 131 -2.08 16.51 -3.30
N ALA A 132 -1.61 16.47 -4.54
CA ALA A 132 -2.21 15.64 -5.58
C ALA A 132 -2.13 14.14 -5.22
N VAL A 133 -1.00 13.67 -4.68
CA VAL A 133 -0.86 12.30 -4.15
C VAL A 133 -1.87 12.03 -3.04
N MET A 134 -1.93 12.88 -2.01
CA MET A 134 -2.85 12.70 -0.87
C MET A 134 -4.33 12.66 -1.29
N ALA A 135 -4.70 13.42 -2.32
CA ALA A 135 -6.08 13.46 -2.83
C ALA A 135 -6.52 12.15 -3.51
N VAL A 136 -5.57 11.36 -4.00
CA VAL A 136 -5.82 10.10 -4.73
C VAL A 136 -5.31 8.88 -3.98
N GLU A 137 -4.80 9.04 -2.76
CA GLU A 137 -4.31 7.94 -1.96
C GLU A 137 -5.47 6.99 -1.60
N PRO A 138 -5.33 5.67 -1.85
CA PRO A 138 -6.32 4.70 -1.42
C PRO A 138 -6.52 4.77 0.10
N ARG A 139 -7.77 4.80 0.54
CA ARG A 139 -8.07 4.78 1.98
C ARG A 139 -7.44 3.56 2.63
N ARG A 140 -6.71 3.81 3.72
CA ARG A 140 -6.10 2.76 4.53
C ARG A 140 -7.04 2.35 5.66
N ASP A 141 -6.95 1.09 6.03
CA ASP A 141 -7.59 0.56 7.23
C ASP A 141 -6.63 0.76 8.40
N GLN A 142 -6.86 1.83 9.17
CA GLN A 142 -5.96 2.24 10.24
C GLN A 142 -5.82 1.17 11.33
N GLN A 143 -6.86 0.36 11.56
CA GLN A 143 -6.80 -0.73 12.52
C GLN A 143 -5.86 -1.83 12.01
N ARG A 144 -5.98 -2.21 10.73
CA ARG A 144 -5.08 -3.20 10.12
C ARG A 144 -3.64 -2.71 10.03
N ASP A 145 -3.43 -1.42 9.77
CA ASP A 145 -2.09 -0.82 9.79
C ASP A 145 -1.48 -0.89 11.20
N TYR A 146 -2.24 -0.52 12.23
CA TYR A 146 -1.81 -0.62 13.61
C TYR A 146 -1.43 -2.05 13.99
N GLU A 147 -2.29 -3.03 13.67
CA GLU A 147 -2.03 -4.45 13.96
C GLU A 147 -0.79 -4.98 13.24
N SER A 148 -0.60 -4.58 11.99
CA SER A 148 0.58 -4.94 11.20
C SER A 148 1.86 -4.36 11.79
N MET A 149 1.87 -3.09 12.19
CA MET A 149 3.01 -2.46 12.86
C MET A 149 3.26 -3.04 14.25
N LEU A 150 2.21 -3.45 14.97
CA LEU A 150 2.34 -4.11 16.27
C LEU A 150 2.99 -5.49 16.14
N ALA A 151 2.59 -6.26 15.13
CA ALA A 151 3.20 -7.55 14.81
C ALA A 151 4.67 -7.39 14.40
N HIS A 152 4.99 -6.34 13.65
CA HIS A 152 6.38 -5.99 13.32
C HIS A 152 7.19 -5.64 14.57
N ALA A 153 6.68 -4.77 15.44
CA ALA A 153 7.35 -4.37 16.66
C ALA A 153 7.63 -5.55 17.59
N ALA A 154 6.67 -6.47 17.74
CA ALA A 154 6.87 -7.72 18.48
C ALA A 154 7.99 -8.57 17.87
N CYS A 155 7.95 -8.79 16.56
CA CYS A 155 8.99 -9.52 15.85
C CYS A 155 10.37 -8.89 16.02
N MET A 156 10.48 -7.56 15.95
CA MET A 156 11.76 -6.84 16.13
C MET A 156 12.37 -7.09 17.51
N ARG A 157 11.54 -7.07 18.57
CA ARG A 157 11.99 -7.39 19.94
C ARG A 157 12.42 -8.84 20.06
N ASP A 158 11.65 -9.78 19.48
CA ASP A 158 11.97 -11.20 19.48
C ASP A 158 13.28 -11.51 18.72
N ASN A 159 13.68 -10.63 17.80
CA ASN A 159 14.92 -10.73 17.00
C ASN A 159 16.05 -9.83 17.52
N GLY A 160 16.00 -9.42 18.79
CA GLY A 160 17.12 -8.79 19.49
C GLY A 160 17.09 -7.27 19.54
N VAL A 161 16.07 -6.61 18.98
CA VAL A 161 15.87 -5.15 19.09
C VAL A 161 14.91 -4.87 20.26
N SER A 162 15.30 -5.24 21.47
CA SER A 162 14.42 -5.30 22.65
C SER A 162 13.76 -3.97 23.04
N ARG A 163 14.39 -2.84 22.69
CA ARG A 163 13.86 -1.49 22.97
C ARG A 163 12.89 -0.98 21.91
N PHE A 164 12.61 -1.76 20.87
CA PHE A 164 11.69 -1.36 19.80
C PHE A 164 10.26 -1.19 20.36
N THR A 165 9.73 0.02 20.25
CA THR A 165 8.44 0.41 20.81
C THR A 165 7.28 -0.03 19.93
N ASN A 166 6.09 -0.11 20.53
CA ASN A 166 4.87 -0.43 19.79
C ASN A 166 4.37 0.80 19.02
N PRO A 167 3.60 0.60 17.94
CA PRO A 167 2.86 1.69 17.31
C PRO A 167 1.86 2.32 18.28
N THR A 168 1.39 3.52 17.95
CA THR A 168 0.34 4.22 18.68
C THR A 168 -0.78 4.68 17.73
N MET A 169 -1.87 5.20 18.26
CA MET A 169 -2.92 5.83 17.48
C MET A 169 -2.94 7.33 17.80
N SER A 170 -2.83 8.17 16.77
CA SER A 170 -2.95 9.64 16.86
C SER A 170 -3.85 10.16 15.76
N ASP A 171 -4.83 10.99 16.12
CA ASP A 171 -5.79 11.61 15.18
C ASP A 171 -6.49 10.59 14.27
N GLY A 172 -6.77 9.40 14.81
CA GLY A 172 -7.38 8.29 14.07
C GLY A 172 -6.41 7.54 13.15
N ASN A 173 -5.14 7.94 13.08
CA ASN A 173 -4.11 7.32 12.25
C ASN A 173 -3.15 6.48 13.10
N ALA A 174 -2.72 5.36 12.52
CA ALA A 174 -1.73 4.50 13.14
C ALA A 174 -0.34 5.13 12.95
N GLN A 175 0.36 5.37 14.05
CA GLN A 175 1.71 5.89 14.05
C GLN A 175 2.70 4.74 14.24
N PRO A 176 3.79 4.69 13.45
CA PRO A 176 4.77 3.63 13.54
C PRO A 176 5.44 3.59 14.93
N GLY A 177 5.75 2.37 15.37
CA GLY A 177 6.66 2.16 16.49
C GLY A 177 8.11 2.21 16.00
N GLY A 178 9.05 2.28 16.93
CA GLY A 178 10.47 2.39 16.59
C GLY A 178 11.30 2.72 17.81
N ASP A 179 12.17 3.72 17.68
CA ASP A 179 12.98 4.20 18.79
C ASP A 179 12.11 4.80 19.91
N PRO A 180 12.38 4.49 21.20
CA PRO A 180 11.69 5.11 22.33
C PRO A 180 11.79 6.63 22.40
N ASN A 181 12.85 7.22 21.85
CA ASN A 181 13.05 8.65 21.80
C ASN A 181 13.67 9.06 20.44
N PRO A 182 12.85 9.41 19.44
CA PRO A 182 13.35 9.83 18.14
C PRO A 182 14.29 11.04 18.18
N ALA A 183 14.18 11.92 19.20
CA ALA A 183 15.06 13.07 19.37
C ALA A 183 16.43 12.70 19.99
N SER A 184 16.55 11.50 20.56
CA SER A 184 17.80 10.95 21.07
C SER A 184 17.81 9.43 20.86
N PRO A 185 18.01 8.97 19.62
CA PRO A 185 17.89 7.56 19.28
C PRO A 185 18.86 6.69 20.08
N VAL A 186 18.36 5.54 20.50
CA VAL A 186 19.08 4.52 21.27
C VAL A 186 19.18 3.19 20.52
N ILE A 187 18.40 3.02 19.46
CA ILE A 187 18.47 1.90 18.53
C ILE A 187 19.41 2.30 17.39
N ASP A 188 20.54 1.61 17.28
CA ASP A 188 21.44 1.75 16.15
C ASP A 188 20.86 1.01 14.93
N GLN A 189 20.26 1.78 14.02
CA GLN A 189 19.68 1.27 12.78
C GLN A 189 20.74 0.73 11.80
N ASP A 190 22.01 1.11 11.97
CA ASP A 190 23.11 0.62 11.14
C ASP A 190 23.71 -0.69 11.64
N SER A 191 23.37 -1.10 12.86
CA SER A 191 23.88 -2.33 13.46
C SER A 191 23.48 -3.59 12.66
N PRO A 192 24.34 -4.62 12.60
CA PRO A 192 23.99 -5.90 11.98
C PRO A 192 22.76 -6.56 12.60
N ALA A 193 22.56 -6.39 13.92
CA ALA A 193 21.42 -6.93 14.64
C ALA A 193 20.10 -6.31 14.16
N TYR A 194 20.05 -4.97 14.06
CA TYR A 194 18.86 -4.27 13.56
C TYR A 194 18.54 -4.64 12.12
N LYS A 195 19.54 -4.63 11.22
CA LYS A 195 19.36 -4.98 9.80
C LYS A 195 18.83 -6.41 9.62
N LYS A 196 19.37 -7.37 10.39
CA LYS A 196 18.88 -8.76 10.39
C LYS A 196 17.45 -8.87 10.89
N ALA A 197 17.12 -8.17 11.98
CA ALA A 197 15.76 -8.16 12.52
C ALA A 197 14.77 -7.55 11.52
N ARG A 198 15.11 -6.41 10.90
CA ARG A 198 14.27 -5.77 9.87
C ARG A 198 13.98 -6.71 8.72
N GLU A 199 14.99 -7.36 8.15
CA GLU A 199 14.79 -8.31 7.04
C GLU A 199 13.89 -9.48 7.46
N THR A 200 14.13 -10.04 8.65
CA THR A 200 13.34 -11.16 9.20
C THR A 200 11.88 -10.76 9.42
N CYS A 201 11.65 -9.53 9.87
CA CYS A 201 10.35 -9.02 10.30
C CYS A 201 9.60 -8.23 9.20
N ARG A 202 10.20 -8.05 8.02
CA ARG A 202 9.64 -7.27 6.91
C ARG A 202 8.23 -7.71 6.52
N THR A 203 8.01 -9.02 6.47
CA THR A 203 6.71 -9.62 6.09
C THR A 203 5.57 -9.35 7.07
N LYS A 204 5.84 -8.77 8.24
CA LYS A 204 4.81 -8.36 9.20
C LYS A 204 4.15 -7.03 8.82
N LEU A 205 4.82 -6.22 8.00
CA LEU A 205 4.32 -4.92 7.56
C LEU A 205 3.46 -5.05 6.30
N LEU A 206 2.33 -4.36 6.29
CA LEU A 206 1.57 -4.10 5.07
C LEU A 206 2.39 -3.17 4.17
N ASP A 207 2.15 -3.30 2.87
CA ASP A 207 2.86 -2.46 1.90
C ASP A 207 2.56 -0.96 2.12
N GLY A 208 3.60 -0.15 1.90
CA GLY A 208 3.62 1.27 2.21
C GLY A 208 3.93 1.63 3.67
N LEU A 209 3.98 0.66 4.59
CA LEU A 209 4.37 0.90 5.98
C LEU A 209 5.85 0.65 6.26
N ASP A 210 6.52 -0.19 5.47
CA ASP A 210 7.94 -0.50 5.63
C ASP A 210 8.82 0.74 5.45
N GLY A 211 9.71 0.98 6.40
CA GLY A 211 10.61 2.14 6.45
C GLY A 211 10.02 3.40 7.09
N LEU A 212 8.81 3.33 7.64
CA LEU A 212 8.24 4.39 8.48
C LEU A 212 8.66 4.27 9.96
N GLN A 213 9.36 3.19 10.34
CA GLN A 213 9.75 2.85 11.72
C GLN A 213 11.01 3.57 12.20
#